data_AF-A0A0S8G053-F1
#
_entry.id   AF-A0A0S8G053-F1
#
_cell.length_a   1.000
_cell.length_b   1.000
_cell.length_c   1.000
_cell.angle_alpha   90.00
_cell.angle_beta   90.00
_cell.angle_gamma   90.00
#
_symmetry.space_group_name_H-M   'P 1'
#
loop_
_entity.id
_entity.type
_entity.pdbx_description
1 polymer ?
#
loop_
_entity_poly.entity_id
_entity_poly.type
_entity_poly.pdbx_seq_one_letter_code
_entity_poly.pdbx_strand_id
1 'polypeptide(L)'
;MARTLICAAVIGGLAALCMPAGAQGTGAPLPHRWFYCSGYRQSRQDVDRIKSLIRTAADHGLNGVVLDYLGLDSITRWGEEEFALFQEVADVCRQEGIELIPTGFSVGYGGGALWHDRNFAAALPVTIRLEARGSGAIPVPGPDLMVNGDLEQHEGDRFTGFDFHDQPGEISFAEAAVAASGTTSIRFENLTANEHGHGRIMQRVAVAPGRCYRFSFRIRTEDLEPVSGVQALVLAGERTLASTQPGLQPTQDWTDVTLEFITVEETEVRVYAGIWGGRSGRFWIDDMQVRQYGTLADIVRREGTPLGLRSLDRDTAFVEGRDFEPVENRPDLEALALTPGTSVREGERLELDCYKTPFIGHGWGRQISLCMSNPALYDYWESQARRLHEVLPYKRFLLSMDEIRNGGGCLLCKQRGMTMAEILGDCFTRQRAIFKAIDPDIEVLTWSDMLDPNHNAHDDYYHVVGDFTGSWRYVPKDLVIMCWWKERKAESLAFFSAQGFRTMGACYYDADDLSSSREWLDLLTATPGAQGIMYTSWERKYDLLAAYGDMVSGR
;
A
#
# COMPACT_ATOMS: atom_id res chain seq x y z
N MET A 1 38.73 -60.28 -17.22
CA MET A 1 39.19 -60.87 -15.95
C MET A 1 38.09 -60.61 -14.93
N ALA A 2 37.14 -61.55 -14.78
CA ALA A 2 37.13 -62.59 -13.72
C ALA A 2 36.68 -61.98 -12.38
N ARG A 3 35.56 -62.32 -11.72
CA ARG A 3 34.61 -63.46 -11.68
C ARG A 3 33.23 -62.94 -11.15
N THR A 4 32.03 -63.33 -11.63
CA THR A 4 31.21 -64.54 -11.29
C THR A 4 30.86 -64.61 -9.77
N LEU A 5 29.64 -64.84 -9.24
CA LEU A 5 28.44 -65.65 -9.56
C LEU A 5 27.16 -64.91 -9.05
N ILE A 6 26.01 -64.85 -9.74
CA ILE A 6 24.92 -65.85 -9.92
C ILE A 6 24.36 -66.46 -8.62
N CYS A 7 23.09 -66.13 -8.32
CA CYS A 7 22.10 -67.12 -7.90
C CYS A 7 20.69 -66.64 -8.26
N ALA A 8 20.04 -67.38 -9.15
CA ALA A 8 18.62 -67.25 -9.48
C ALA A 8 17.81 -68.23 -8.60
N ALA A 9 16.64 -67.80 -8.13
CA ALA A 9 15.57 -68.69 -7.70
C ALA A 9 14.22 -68.08 -8.12
N VAL A 10 13.40 -68.92 -8.73
CA VAL A 10 12.12 -68.63 -9.38
C VAL A 10 10.98 -68.96 -8.42
N ILE A 11 9.80 -68.39 -8.70
CA ILE A 11 8.42 -68.87 -8.44
C ILE A 11 7.61 -68.05 -7.42
N GLY A 12 6.72 -67.21 -7.97
CA GLY A 12 5.27 -67.28 -7.75
C GLY A 12 4.67 -66.59 -6.52
N GLY A 13 3.77 -65.63 -6.75
CA GLY A 13 2.79 -65.25 -5.71
C GLY A 13 2.14 -63.88 -5.88
N LEU A 14 0.89 -63.89 -6.34
CA LEU A 14 -0.19 -62.90 -6.17
C LEU A 14 0.10 -61.41 -6.42
N ALA A 15 -0.48 -60.92 -7.51
CA ALA A 15 -0.88 -59.53 -7.66
C ALA A 15 -1.93 -59.18 -6.58
N ALA A 16 -1.48 -58.52 -5.52
CA ALA A 16 -2.35 -57.72 -4.66
C ALA A 16 -2.38 -56.31 -5.23
N LEU A 17 -3.54 -55.91 -5.77
CA LEU A 17 -3.87 -54.52 -6.02
C LEU A 17 -3.86 -53.78 -4.67
N CYS A 18 -2.71 -53.18 -4.32
CA CYS A 18 -2.69 -52.11 -3.33
C CYS A 18 -3.34 -50.89 -3.98
N MET A 19 -4.62 -50.68 -3.66
CA MET A 19 -5.22 -49.35 -3.78
C MET A 19 -4.36 -48.37 -2.97
N PRO A 20 -4.08 -47.16 -3.48
CA PRO A 20 -3.50 -46.12 -2.64
C PRO A 20 -4.54 -45.79 -1.56
N ALA A 21 -4.21 -46.11 -0.31
CA ALA A 21 -4.93 -45.62 0.84
C ALA A 21 -4.91 -44.09 0.75
N GLY A 22 -6.09 -43.50 0.56
CA GLY A 22 -6.26 -42.06 0.64
C GLY A 22 -5.74 -41.60 2.00
N ALA A 23 -4.79 -40.66 1.99
CA ALA A 23 -4.44 -39.91 3.17
C ALA A 23 -5.64 -39.03 3.56
N GLN A 24 -6.59 -39.61 4.29
CA GLN A 24 -7.53 -38.84 5.08
C GLN A 24 -6.72 -38.26 6.25
N GLY A 25 -6.47 -36.95 6.20
CA GLY A 25 -5.94 -36.22 7.35
C GLY A 25 -6.93 -36.32 8.51
N THR A 26 -6.60 -37.12 9.53
CA THR A 26 -7.44 -37.40 10.70
C THR A 26 -7.25 -36.34 11.79
N GLY A 27 -7.39 -35.06 11.44
CA GLY A 27 -7.42 -33.93 12.39
C GLY A 27 -8.82 -33.31 12.44
N ALA A 28 -9.26 -32.84 13.61
CA ALA A 28 -10.45 -32.01 13.67
C ALA A 28 -10.22 -30.73 12.85
N PRO A 29 -11.19 -30.24 12.06
CA PRO A 29 -11.05 -28.99 11.31
C PRO A 29 -10.64 -27.84 12.22
N LEU A 30 -9.84 -26.90 11.69
CA LEU A 30 -9.47 -25.69 12.43
C LEU A 30 -10.73 -24.96 12.92
N PRO A 31 -10.76 -24.40 14.14
CA PRO A 31 -11.95 -23.76 14.69
C PRO A 31 -12.53 -22.65 13.82
N HIS A 32 -11.67 -21.81 13.24
CA HIS A 32 -12.06 -20.69 12.40
C HIS A 32 -11.75 -20.99 10.93
N ARG A 33 -12.80 -21.05 10.11
CA ARG A 33 -12.72 -21.33 8.68
C ARG A 33 -13.48 -20.23 7.97
N TRP A 34 -12.76 -19.22 7.53
CA TRP A 34 -13.36 -17.95 7.13
C TRP A 34 -13.13 -17.66 5.66
N PHE A 35 -13.82 -16.64 5.16
CA PHE A 35 -13.43 -15.93 3.95
C PHE A 35 -13.42 -14.43 4.19
N TYR A 36 -12.56 -13.74 3.45
CA TYR A 36 -12.46 -12.29 3.39
C TYR A 36 -13.31 -11.79 2.23
N CYS A 37 -14.22 -10.87 2.51
CA CYS A 37 -15.13 -10.28 1.56
C CYS A 37 -14.74 -8.83 1.29
N SER A 38 -14.02 -8.60 0.19
CA SER A 38 -13.46 -7.32 -0.22
C SER A 38 -14.00 -6.84 -1.58
N GLY A 39 -13.84 -5.55 -1.87
CA GLY A 39 -14.10 -4.98 -3.21
C GLY A 39 -15.57 -4.79 -3.59
N TYR A 40 -16.49 -4.90 -2.65
CA TYR A 40 -17.92 -4.61 -2.82
C TYR A 40 -18.26 -3.21 -2.31
N ARG A 41 -19.42 -2.63 -2.63
CA ARG A 41 -19.85 -1.32 -2.10
C ARG A 41 -21.21 -1.44 -1.43
N GLN A 42 -21.68 -0.36 -0.80
CA GLN A 42 -23.03 -0.24 -0.24
C GLN A 42 -24.07 -0.05 -1.36
N SER A 43 -24.22 -1.06 -2.22
CA SER A 43 -25.23 -1.08 -3.29
C SER A 43 -26.08 -2.34 -3.18
N ARG A 44 -27.33 -2.29 -3.66
CA ARG A 44 -28.22 -3.46 -3.70
C ARG A 44 -27.57 -4.67 -4.39
N GLN A 45 -26.96 -4.44 -5.55
CA GLN A 45 -26.30 -5.48 -6.34
C GLN A 45 -25.16 -6.14 -5.57
N ASP A 46 -24.31 -5.34 -4.93
CA ASP A 46 -23.19 -5.83 -4.16
C ASP A 46 -23.65 -6.57 -2.90
N VAL A 47 -24.65 -6.05 -2.19
CA VAL A 47 -25.24 -6.71 -1.02
C VAL A 47 -25.83 -8.07 -1.38
N ASP A 48 -26.55 -8.17 -2.51
CA ASP A 48 -27.08 -9.45 -2.98
C ASP A 48 -25.96 -10.43 -3.34
N ARG A 49 -24.84 -9.94 -3.91
CA ARG A 49 -23.65 -10.77 -4.14
C ARG A 49 -23.01 -11.24 -2.84
N ILE A 50 -22.82 -10.35 -1.86
CA ILE A 50 -22.29 -10.68 -0.53
C ILE A 50 -23.17 -11.77 0.13
N LYS A 51 -24.49 -11.61 0.11
CA LYS A 51 -25.45 -12.60 0.63
C LYS A 51 -25.29 -13.97 -0.06
N SER A 52 -25.06 -13.99 -1.37
CA SER A 52 -24.79 -15.24 -2.11
C SER A 52 -23.49 -15.91 -1.67
N LEU A 53 -22.43 -15.13 -1.43
CA LEU A 53 -21.14 -15.64 -0.96
C LEU A 53 -21.26 -16.21 0.46
N ILE A 54 -22.00 -15.54 1.36
CA ILE A 54 -22.27 -16.02 2.72
C ILE A 54 -22.97 -17.38 2.72
N ARG A 55 -24.00 -17.56 1.89
CA ARG A 55 -24.70 -18.86 1.75
C ARG A 55 -23.77 -19.94 1.22
N THR A 56 -23.00 -19.63 0.18
CA THR A 56 -21.99 -20.57 -0.37
C THR A 56 -20.99 -20.97 0.71
N ALA A 57 -20.49 -20.02 1.50
CA ALA A 57 -19.57 -20.28 2.59
C ALA A 57 -20.19 -21.22 3.64
N ALA A 58 -21.43 -20.97 4.06
CA ALA A 58 -22.15 -21.78 5.03
C ALA A 58 -22.42 -23.21 4.53
N ASP A 59 -22.90 -23.34 3.29
CA ASP A 59 -23.16 -24.63 2.63
C ASP A 59 -21.90 -25.50 2.57
N HIS A 60 -20.74 -24.88 2.47
CA HIS A 60 -19.42 -25.53 2.39
C HIS A 60 -18.62 -25.50 3.70
N GLY A 61 -19.28 -25.23 4.85
CA GLY A 61 -18.70 -25.45 6.19
C GLY A 61 -17.78 -24.36 6.74
N LEU A 62 -17.66 -23.24 6.03
CA LEU A 62 -17.08 -22.02 6.58
C LEU A 62 -18.01 -21.46 7.67
N ASN A 63 -17.46 -20.70 8.61
CA ASN A 63 -18.18 -20.21 9.79
C ASN A 63 -17.96 -18.74 10.12
N GLY A 64 -17.29 -17.99 9.24
CA GLY A 64 -17.07 -16.57 9.44
C GLY A 64 -16.77 -15.84 8.14
N VAL A 65 -17.15 -14.57 8.10
CA VAL A 65 -16.83 -13.63 7.03
C VAL A 65 -16.19 -12.40 7.64
N VAL A 66 -14.98 -12.06 7.15
CA VAL A 66 -14.38 -10.76 7.42
C VAL A 66 -14.83 -9.80 6.33
N LEU A 67 -15.47 -8.69 6.69
CA LEU A 67 -16.08 -7.76 5.75
C LEU A 67 -15.35 -6.42 5.73
N ASP A 68 -14.68 -6.13 4.62
CA ASP A 68 -13.81 -4.95 4.48
C ASP A 68 -14.51 -3.73 3.93
N TYR A 69 -15.35 -3.91 2.92
CA TYR A 69 -15.70 -2.81 2.04
C TYR A 69 -17.20 -2.47 2.08
N LEU A 70 -17.65 -2.00 3.23
CA LEU A 70 -18.86 -1.17 3.34
C LEU A 70 -18.56 0.19 3.99
N GLY A 71 -17.29 0.56 4.19
CA GLY A 71 -16.93 1.79 4.92
C GLY A 71 -17.33 1.72 6.39
N LEU A 72 -17.17 0.54 7.02
CA LEU A 72 -17.53 0.28 8.43
C LEU A 72 -16.79 1.21 9.40
N ASP A 73 -15.59 1.65 9.01
CA ASP A 73 -14.78 2.62 9.73
C ASP A 73 -15.23 4.08 9.55
N SER A 74 -16.38 4.32 8.91
CA SER A 74 -17.01 5.63 8.75
C SER A 74 -18.50 5.62 9.11
N ILE A 75 -18.94 4.60 9.84
CA ILE A 75 -20.36 4.32 10.14
C ILE A 75 -21.12 5.46 10.80
N THR A 76 -20.47 6.40 11.50
CA THR A 76 -21.16 7.55 12.09
C THR A 76 -21.68 8.54 11.04
N ARG A 77 -21.29 8.39 9.77
CA ARG A 77 -21.73 9.24 8.66
C ARG A 77 -22.76 8.58 7.75
N TRP A 78 -23.10 7.32 8.00
CA TRP A 78 -24.10 6.59 7.21
C TRP A 78 -25.51 7.16 7.40
N GLY A 79 -26.30 7.14 6.33
CA GLY A 79 -27.74 7.36 6.35
C GLY A 79 -28.53 6.06 6.55
N GLU A 80 -29.86 6.20 6.55
CA GLU A 80 -30.78 5.08 6.83
C GLU A 80 -30.68 3.95 5.81
N GLU A 81 -30.41 4.27 4.54
CA GLU A 81 -30.29 3.28 3.47
C GLU A 81 -29.04 2.41 3.65
N GLU A 82 -27.88 3.01 3.96
CA GLU A 82 -26.66 2.26 4.23
C GLU A 82 -26.82 1.32 5.43
N PHE A 83 -27.50 1.78 6.50
CA PHE A 83 -27.82 0.94 7.65
C PHE A 83 -28.74 -0.23 7.27
N ALA A 84 -29.78 0.01 6.46
CA ALA A 84 -30.70 -1.04 6.04
C ALA A 84 -29.99 -2.13 5.21
N LEU A 85 -29.14 -1.72 4.28
CA LEU A 85 -28.32 -2.62 3.48
C LEU A 85 -27.35 -3.46 4.33
N PHE A 86 -26.70 -2.84 5.31
CA PHE A 86 -25.83 -3.56 6.23
C PHE A 86 -26.60 -4.54 7.12
N GLN A 87 -27.78 -4.17 7.60
CA GLN A 87 -28.62 -5.04 8.43
C GLN A 87 -29.02 -6.32 7.68
N GLU A 88 -29.30 -6.24 6.37
CA GLU A 88 -29.56 -7.44 5.57
C GLU A 88 -28.38 -8.42 5.55
N VAL A 89 -27.16 -7.91 5.43
CA VAL A 89 -25.95 -8.74 5.47
C VAL A 89 -25.81 -9.41 6.83
N ALA A 90 -25.99 -8.63 7.91
CA ALA A 90 -25.94 -9.14 9.29
C ALA A 90 -27.02 -10.20 9.56
N ASP A 91 -28.23 -10.02 9.01
CA ASP A 91 -29.33 -10.97 9.18
C ASP A 91 -29.07 -12.28 8.43
N VAL A 92 -28.52 -12.24 7.21
CA VAL A 92 -28.13 -13.46 6.49
C VAL A 92 -26.99 -14.18 7.23
N CYS A 93 -25.97 -13.47 7.71
CA CYS A 93 -24.93 -14.08 8.55
C CYS A 93 -25.54 -14.81 9.77
N ARG A 94 -26.50 -14.19 10.46
CA ARG A 94 -27.18 -14.80 11.61
C ARG A 94 -28.01 -16.03 11.22
N GLN A 95 -28.71 -15.98 10.10
CA GLN A 95 -29.52 -17.10 9.59
C GLN A 95 -28.66 -18.30 9.21
N GLU A 96 -27.53 -18.06 8.56
CA GLU A 96 -26.62 -19.11 8.07
C GLU A 96 -25.60 -19.57 9.12
N GLY A 97 -25.59 -18.95 10.32
CA GLY A 97 -24.62 -19.27 11.37
C GLY A 97 -23.18 -18.85 11.03
N ILE A 98 -23.02 -17.85 10.15
CA ILE A 98 -21.73 -17.24 9.80
C ILE A 98 -21.48 -16.06 10.75
N GLU A 99 -20.32 -16.03 11.39
CA GLU A 99 -19.90 -14.87 12.17
C GLU A 99 -19.56 -13.71 11.23
N LEU A 100 -20.19 -12.54 11.43
CA LEU A 100 -19.82 -11.31 10.74
C LEU A 100 -18.72 -10.59 11.53
N ILE A 101 -17.54 -10.47 10.93
CA ILE A 101 -16.33 -9.91 11.53
C ILE A 101 -15.99 -8.60 10.79
N PRO A 102 -16.20 -7.43 11.42
CA PRO A 102 -15.78 -6.17 10.82
C PRO A 102 -14.26 -6.08 10.69
N THR A 103 -13.80 -5.36 9.66
CA THR A 103 -12.41 -4.91 9.57
C THR A 103 -12.35 -3.40 9.28
N GLY A 104 -11.26 -2.75 9.68
CA GLY A 104 -11.05 -1.33 9.41
C GLY A 104 -9.97 -0.70 10.28
N PHE A 105 -10.06 0.63 10.43
CA PHE A 105 -9.15 1.46 11.23
C PHE A 105 -7.70 1.40 10.73
N SER A 106 -7.58 1.43 9.40
CA SER A 106 -6.29 1.30 8.73
C SER A 106 -5.41 2.52 8.91
N VAL A 107 -4.23 2.31 9.48
CA VAL A 107 -3.15 3.29 9.41
C VAL A 107 -2.48 3.29 8.04
N GLY A 108 -2.37 2.16 7.35
CA GLY A 108 -1.64 2.06 6.09
C GLY A 108 -2.30 2.81 4.93
N TYR A 109 -3.63 2.82 4.89
CA TYR A 109 -4.44 3.35 3.78
C TYR A 109 -5.33 4.54 4.17
N GLY A 110 -5.51 4.78 5.47
CA GLY A 110 -6.23 5.93 6.01
C GLY A 110 -7.75 5.90 5.92
N GLY A 111 -8.34 5.16 4.97
CA GLY A 111 -9.75 4.77 4.95
C GLY A 111 -10.75 5.88 5.31
N GLY A 112 -11.74 5.54 6.13
CA GLY A 112 -12.76 6.48 6.62
C GLY A 112 -12.18 7.68 7.39
N ALA A 113 -11.02 7.51 8.03
CA ALA A 113 -10.36 8.56 8.80
C ALA A 113 -9.88 9.73 7.90
N LEU A 114 -9.30 9.48 6.73
CA LEU A 114 -8.90 10.56 5.81
C LEU A 114 -10.10 11.23 5.12
N TRP A 115 -11.18 10.48 4.90
CA TRP A 115 -12.44 11.06 4.45
C TRP A 115 -13.11 11.90 5.54
N HIS A 116 -12.86 11.58 6.81
CA HIS A 116 -13.29 12.38 7.94
C HIS A 116 -12.51 13.70 8.04
N ASP A 117 -11.19 13.59 8.13
CA ASP A 117 -10.26 14.71 8.23
C ASP A 117 -8.92 14.36 7.55
N ARG A 118 -8.60 15.10 6.48
CA ARG A 118 -7.33 14.97 5.74
C ARG A 118 -6.13 15.27 6.64
N ASN A 119 -6.33 16.05 7.71
CA ASN A 119 -5.32 16.31 8.72
C ASN A 119 -5.07 15.12 9.63
N PHE A 120 -5.56 13.91 9.36
CA PHE A 120 -5.10 12.71 10.05
C PHE A 120 -3.89 12.05 9.37
N ALA A 121 -3.55 12.46 8.14
CA ALA A 121 -2.45 11.89 7.37
C ALA A 121 -1.08 11.99 8.08
N ALA A 122 -0.23 10.97 7.94
CA ALA A 122 1.20 11.10 8.18
C ALA A 122 1.76 12.28 7.35
N ALA A 123 2.79 12.94 7.86
CA ALA A 123 3.30 14.16 7.24
C ALA A 123 4.81 14.27 7.40
N LEU A 124 5.48 14.77 6.36
CA LEU A 124 6.91 15.02 6.32
C LEU A 124 7.18 16.52 6.28
N PRO A 125 8.16 17.03 7.04
CA PRO A 125 8.56 18.44 6.98
C PRO A 125 9.23 18.73 5.65
N VAL A 126 8.82 19.82 5.01
CA VAL A 126 9.38 20.25 3.74
C VAL A 126 9.43 21.76 3.66
N THR A 127 10.27 22.22 2.75
CA THR A 127 10.38 23.61 2.39
C THR A 127 10.05 23.79 0.91
N ILE A 128 9.08 24.67 0.61
CA ILE A 128 8.62 24.98 -0.75
C ILE A 128 9.02 26.42 -1.11
N ARG A 129 9.58 26.61 -2.29
CA ARG A 129 9.90 27.95 -2.82
C ARG A 129 8.69 28.55 -3.49
N LEU A 130 8.36 29.79 -3.13
CA LEU A 130 7.26 30.54 -3.72
C LEU A 130 7.76 31.88 -4.26
N GLU A 131 6.94 32.50 -5.11
CA GLU A 131 7.10 33.88 -5.54
C GLU A 131 5.76 34.60 -5.39
N ALA A 132 5.79 35.79 -4.80
CA ALA A 132 4.62 36.64 -4.69
C ALA A 132 4.22 37.20 -6.07
N ARG A 133 2.98 36.95 -6.48
CA ARG A 133 2.39 37.43 -7.73
C ARG A 133 0.96 37.89 -7.51
N GLY A 134 0.72 39.18 -7.69
CA GLY A 134 -0.59 39.78 -7.46
C GLY A 134 -1.06 39.57 -6.02
N SER A 135 -2.23 38.95 -5.84
CA SER A 135 -2.83 38.70 -4.53
C SER A 135 -2.43 37.36 -3.90
N GLY A 136 -1.43 36.66 -4.43
CA GLY A 136 -1.03 35.36 -3.92
C GLY A 136 0.48 35.09 -4.01
N ALA A 137 0.93 34.04 -3.36
CA ALA A 137 2.27 33.48 -3.55
C ALA A 137 2.16 32.07 -4.16
N ILE A 138 2.82 31.85 -5.29
CA ILE A 138 2.72 30.61 -6.07
C ILE A 138 4.01 29.80 -6.01
N PRO A 139 3.96 28.45 -6.05
CA PRO A 139 5.14 27.62 -6.20
C PRO A 139 5.93 27.93 -7.45
N VAL A 140 7.25 28.06 -7.31
CA VAL A 140 8.17 28.26 -8.43
C VAL A 140 9.13 27.10 -8.58
N PRO A 141 9.30 26.54 -9.80
CA PRO A 141 10.22 25.45 -10.01
C PRO A 141 11.68 25.91 -9.94
N GLY A 142 12.52 25.08 -9.34
CA GLY A 142 13.97 25.17 -9.47
C GLY A 142 14.46 24.85 -10.89
N PRO A 143 15.79 24.89 -11.10
CA PRO A 143 16.39 24.38 -12.33
C PRO A 143 16.09 22.89 -12.50
N ASP A 144 16.12 22.43 -13.74
CA ASP A 144 16.13 20.99 -14.03
C ASP A 144 17.45 20.39 -13.55
N LEU A 145 17.33 19.26 -12.86
CA LEU A 145 18.44 18.52 -12.28
C LEU A 145 18.84 17.31 -13.13
N MET A 146 18.04 16.98 -14.14
CA MET A 146 18.36 15.94 -15.10
C MET A 146 19.45 16.41 -16.07
N VAL A 147 20.36 15.51 -16.40
CA VAL A 147 21.30 15.66 -17.52
C VAL A 147 20.72 14.95 -18.73
N ASN A 148 20.68 15.63 -19.89
CA ASN A 148 20.20 15.06 -21.15
C ASN A 148 18.77 14.48 -21.07
N GLY A 149 17.88 15.17 -20.33
CA GLY A 149 16.48 14.76 -20.18
C GLY A 149 15.65 14.87 -21.47
N ASP A 150 16.12 15.66 -22.43
CA ASP A 150 15.62 15.77 -23.80
C ASP A 150 16.13 14.64 -24.72
N LEU A 151 17.00 13.76 -24.21
CA LEU A 151 17.47 12.54 -24.88
C LEU A 151 18.24 12.75 -26.20
N GLU A 152 18.62 13.97 -26.54
CA GLU A 152 19.29 14.28 -27.82
C GLU A 152 20.74 13.78 -27.88
N GLN A 153 21.40 13.56 -26.74
CA GLN A 153 22.80 13.14 -26.69
C GLN A 153 22.92 11.63 -26.49
N HIS A 154 23.31 10.91 -27.55
CA HIS A 154 23.48 9.45 -27.50
C HIS A 154 24.63 8.96 -28.40
N GLU A 155 25.19 7.79 -28.08
CA GLU A 155 26.14 7.04 -28.91
C GLU A 155 25.55 5.67 -29.22
N GLY A 156 25.10 5.46 -30.47
CA GLY A 156 24.26 4.31 -30.81
C GLY A 156 22.95 4.36 -30.00
N ASP A 157 22.55 3.26 -29.37
CA ASP A 157 21.35 3.20 -28.53
C ASP A 157 21.61 3.57 -27.06
N ARG A 158 22.78 4.15 -26.73
CA ARG A 158 23.14 4.54 -25.35
C ARG A 158 23.04 6.04 -25.15
N PHE A 159 22.17 6.46 -24.22
CA PHE A 159 21.95 7.87 -23.91
C PHE A 159 22.99 8.37 -22.90
N THR A 160 23.59 9.52 -23.19
CA THR A 160 24.59 10.15 -22.32
C THR A 160 23.95 10.64 -21.02
N GLY A 161 24.63 10.46 -19.89
CA GLY A 161 24.17 10.95 -18.58
C GLY A 161 23.21 10.02 -17.84
N PHE A 162 22.70 8.96 -18.47
CA PHE A 162 21.89 7.95 -17.79
C PHE A 162 22.77 6.82 -17.25
N ASP A 163 22.60 6.48 -15.97
CA ASP A 163 23.34 5.41 -15.32
C ASP A 163 22.87 4.02 -15.78
N PHE A 164 21.63 3.93 -16.26
CA PHE A 164 21.00 2.67 -16.61
C PHE A 164 19.92 2.84 -17.68
N HIS A 165 19.86 1.89 -18.59
CA HIS A 165 18.64 1.53 -19.31
C HIS A 165 18.70 0.05 -19.73
N ASP A 166 17.55 -0.62 -19.79
CA ASP A 166 17.49 -2.06 -20.09
C ASP A 166 17.96 -2.34 -21.53
N GLN A 167 19.05 -3.10 -21.67
CA GLN A 167 19.59 -3.68 -22.91
C GLN A 167 19.56 -2.75 -24.15
N PRO A 168 20.47 -1.76 -24.23
CA PRO A 168 20.61 -0.89 -25.40
C PRO A 168 20.80 -1.67 -26.70
N GLY A 169 20.01 -1.37 -27.73
CA GLY A 169 20.03 -2.00 -29.06
C GLY A 169 19.28 -3.33 -29.14
N GLU A 170 18.65 -3.77 -28.06
CA GLU A 170 17.82 -4.99 -28.01
C GLU A 170 16.42 -4.70 -27.45
N ILE A 171 16.35 -3.95 -26.36
CA ILE A 171 15.11 -3.51 -25.72
C ILE A 171 14.94 -2.00 -25.78
N SER A 172 16.00 -1.24 -25.50
CA SER A 172 15.98 0.23 -25.59
C SER A 172 16.72 0.72 -26.83
N PHE A 173 16.14 1.69 -27.53
CA PHE A 173 16.64 2.19 -28.81
C PHE A 173 16.59 3.72 -28.86
N ALA A 174 17.58 4.34 -29.50
CA ALA A 174 17.48 5.73 -29.90
C ALA A 174 16.56 5.85 -31.12
N GLU A 175 15.50 6.65 -31.00
CA GLU A 175 14.46 6.78 -32.02
C GLU A 175 14.39 8.21 -32.57
N ALA A 176 14.59 8.35 -33.89
CA ALA A 176 14.60 9.65 -34.57
C ALA A 176 13.29 9.99 -35.30
N ALA A 177 12.42 9.01 -35.54
CA ALA A 177 11.17 9.21 -36.29
C ALA A 177 9.99 9.62 -35.38
N VAL A 178 10.05 9.28 -34.10
CA VAL A 178 8.99 9.52 -33.12
C VAL A 178 9.61 10.18 -31.91
N ALA A 179 9.47 11.50 -31.81
CA ALA A 179 9.92 12.29 -30.66
C ALA A 179 8.78 13.21 -30.18
N ALA A 180 8.75 13.49 -28.88
CA ALA A 180 7.78 14.40 -28.28
C ALA A 180 8.22 15.85 -28.46
N SER A 181 9.55 16.07 -28.37
CA SER A 181 10.26 17.31 -28.65
C SER A 181 11.57 16.98 -29.39
N GLY A 182 12.28 18.00 -29.89
CA GLY A 182 13.59 17.77 -30.50
C GLY A 182 13.56 16.83 -31.71
N THR A 183 14.54 15.94 -31.78
CA THR A 183 14.70 14.95 -32.85
C THR A 183 14.83 13.52 -32.35
N THR A 184 15.05 13.30 -31.05
CA THR A 184 15.32 11.96 -30.51
C THR A 184 14.45 11.66 -29.30
N SER A 185 13.86 10.47 -29.24
CA SER A 185 13.33 9.90 -28.00
C SER A 185 13.93 8.52 -27.72
N ILE A 186 13.66 7.95 -26.55
CA ILE A 186 13.97 6.55 -26.27
C ILE A 186 12.74 5.68 -26.56
N ARG A 187 12.90 4.72 -27.47
CA ARG A 187 11.88 3.69 -27.74
C ARG A 187 12.24 2.42 -27.00
N PHE A 188 11.22 1.76 -26.45
CA PHE A 188 11.32 0.44 -25.86
C PHE A 188 10.44 -0.55 -26.63
N GLU A 189 11.00 -1.70 -26.99
CA GLU A 189 10.27 -2.82 -27.61
C GLU A 189 10.94 -4.16 -27.22
N ASN A 190 10.52 -5.28 -27.81
CA ASN A 190 11.07 -6.62 -27.55
C ASN A 190 11.14 -6.95 -26.05
N LEU A 191 10.10 -6.56 -25.30
CA LEU A 191 10.11 -6.60 -23.83
C LEU A 191 10.33 -8.02 -23.27
N THR A 192 10.05 -9.06 -24.05
CA THR A 192 10.27 -10.48 -23.71
C THR A 192 11.71 -10.97 -23.94
N ALA A 193 12.62 -10.12 -24.42
CA ALA A 193 14.03 -10.46 -24.57
C ALA A 193 14.74 -10.64 -23.20
N ASN A 194 14.20 -10.07 -22.13
CA ASN A 194 14.57 -10.43 -20.76
C ASN A 194 13.45 -11.18 -20.04
N GLU A 195 13.84 -12.02 -19.07
CA GLU A 195 12.91 -12.90 -18.34
C GLU A 195 11.87 -12.16 -17.47
N HIS A 196 12.09 -10.85 -17.23
CA HIS A 196 11.24 -10.04 -16.35
C HIS A 196 10.28 -9.12 -17.11
N GLY A 197 10.38 -9.01 -18.44
CA GLY A 197 9.55 -8.05 -19.19
C GLY A 197 9.95 -6.59 -18.98
N HIS A 198 11.17 -6.30 -18.54
CA HIS A 198 11.56 -4.95 -18.15
C HIS A 198 12.01 -4.10 -19.35
N GLY A 199 11.59 -2.83 -19.37
CA GLY A 199 12.10 -1.80 -20.28
C GLY A 199 12.13 -0.46 -19.56
N ARG A 200 13.28 -0.07 -19.01
CA ARG A 200 13.38 1.09 -18.11
C ARG A 200 14.63 1.89 -18.41
N ILE A 201 14.61 3.16 -17.99
CA ILE A 201 15.74 4.09 -17.99
C ILE A 201 15.83 4.76 -16.62
N MET A 202 17.06 5.04 -16.15
CA MET A 202 17.30 5.67 -14.85
C MET A 202 18.52 6.58 -14.84
N GLN A 203 18.38 7.66 -14.07
CA GLN A 203 19.47 8.55 -13.71
C GLN A 203 19.52 8.75 -12.19
N ARG A 204 20.73 8.85 -11.64
CA ARG A 204 20.96 9.36 -10.29
C ARG A 204 20.91 10.87 -10.28
N VAL A 205 20.13 11.42 -9.35
CA VAL A 205 19.91 12.86 -9.24
C VAL A 205 20.30 13.31 -7.84
N ALA A 206 21.19 14.30 -7.76
CA ALA A 206 21.54 14.95 -6.51
C ALA A 206 20.37 15.80 -6.01
N VAL A 207 20.00 15.62 -4.75
CA VAL A 207 18.88 16.31 -4.09
C VAL A 207 19.32 16.91 -2.76
N ALA A 208 18.49 17.77 -2.19
CA ALA A 208 18.71 18.41 -0.91
C ALA A 208 17.66 17.90 0.09
N PRO A 209 18.05 17.59 1.34
CA PRO A 209 17.13 17.15 2.39
C PRO A 209 16.01 18.15 2.67
N GLY A 210 14.84 17.66 3.09
CA GLY A 210 13.70 18.49 3.49
C GLY A 210 13.09 19.29 2.34
N ARG A 211 13.06 18.74 1.13
CA ARG A 211 12.55 19.41 -0.08
C ARG A 211 11.52 18.54 -0.81
N CYS A 212 10.63 19.21 -1.53
CA CYS A 212 9.75 18.61 -2.52
C CYS A 212 10.38 18.66 -3.91
N TYR A 213 10.20 17.59 -4.65
CA TYR A 213 10.63 17.46 -6.03
C TYR A 213 9.48 16.96 -6.91
N ARG A 214 9.55 17.32 -8.18
CA ARG A 214 8.70 16.80 -9.23
C ARG A 214 9.57 16.10 -10.27
N PHE A 215 9.28 14.83 -10.51
CA PHE A 215 9.77 14.06 -11.65
C PHE A 215 8.67 14.00 -12.71
N SER A 216 8.99 14.33 -13.95
CA SER A 216 8.06 14.25 -15.07
C SER A 216 8.73 13.73 -16.34
N PHE A 217 7.93 13.17 -17.24
CA PHE A 217 8.34 12.78 -18.58
C PHE A 217 7.10 12.64 -19.47
N ARG A 218 7.30 12.63 -20.78
CA ARG A 218 6.26 12.34 -21.77
C ARG A 218 6.33 10.89 -22.18
N ILE A 219 5.18 10.26 -22.38
CA ILE A 219 5.08 8.88 -22.83
C ILE A 219 4.09 8.71 -23.96
N ARG A 220 4.44 7.88 -24.93
CA ARG A 220 3.59 7.42 -26.03
C ARG A 220 3.58 5.89 -26.04
N THR A 221 2.47 5.26 -26.42
CA THR A 221 2.35 3.79 -26.47
C THR A 221 1.78 3.32 -27.80
N GLU A 222 2.16 2.12 -28.22
CA GLU A 222 1.58 1.41 -29.37
C GLU A 222 1.50 -0.09 -29.08
N ASP A 223 0.27 -0.59 -29.04
CA ASP A 223 -0.13 -1.96 -28.75
C ASP A 223 0.58 -2.55 -27.51
N LEU A 224 0.85 -1.69 -26.52
CA LEU A 224 1.59 -2.03 -25.31
C LEU A 224 0.75 -2.92 -24.38
N GLU A 225 1.30 -4.07 -23.98
CA GLU A 225 0.64 -4.98 -23.03
C GLU A 225 1.62 -5.50 -21.96
N PRO A 226 1.25 -5.45 -20.65
CA PRO A 226 0.18 -4.66 -20.07
C PRO A 226 0.62 -3.22 -19.81
N VAL A 227 -0.25 -2.24 -20.06
CA VAL A 227 0.03 -0.83 -19.71
C VAL A 227 0.14 -0.58 -18.20
N SER A 228 -0.45 -1.44 -17.36
CA SER A 228 -0.36 -1.36 -15.90
C SER A 228 1.06 -1.61 -15.37
N GLY A 229 1.95 -2.17 -16.19
CA GLY A 229 3.36 -2.31 -15.85
C GLY A 229 4.15 -1.00 -15.92
N VAL A 230 3.63 0.04 -16.57
CA VAL A 230 4.33 1.33 -16.72
C VAL A 230 4.35 2.08 -15.40
N GLN A 231 5.52 2.57 -15.00
CA GLN A 231 5.73 3.26 -13.73
C GLN A 231 6.74 4.40 -13.85
N ALA A 232 6.52 5.42 -13.02
CA ALA A 232 7.59 6.29 -12.54
C ALA A 232 7.93 5.87 -11.11
N LEU A 233 9.22 5.73 -10.79
CA LEU A 233 9.66 5.24 -9.48
C LEU A 233 10.88 6.03 -9.00
N VAL A 234 10.86 6.46 -7.74
CA VAL A 234 11.96 7.17 -7.09
C VAL A 234 12.46 6.35 -5.91
N LEU A 235 13.74 5.99 -5.94
CA LEU A 235 14.41 5.22 -4.89
C LEU A 235 15.50 6.03 -4.18
N ALA A 236 15.66 5.79 -2.88
CA ALA A 236 16.82 6.23 -2.10
C ALA A 236 17.50 5.01 -1.49
N GLY A 237 18.70 4.64 -1.98
CA GLY A 237 19.17 3.27 -1.79
C GLY A 237 18.11 2.30 -2.33
N GLU A 238 17.81 1.23 -1.61
CA GLU A 238 16.78 0.25 -1.99
C GLU A 238 15.35 0.66 -1.59
N ARG A 239 15.20 1.79 -0.89
CA ARG A 239 13.93 2.28 -0.37
C ARG A 239 13.12 3.02 -1.42
N THR A 240 11.85 2.64 -1.59
CA THR A 240 10.92 3.38 -2.45
C THR A 240 10.44 4.64 -1.75
N LEU A 241 10.82 5.81 -2.27
CA LEU A 241 10.26 7.08 -1.80
C LEU A 241 8.89 7.31 -2.41
N ALA A 242 8.79 7.26 -3.73
CA ALA A 242 7.52 7.51 -4.42
C ALA A 242 7.41 6.67 -5.67
N SER A 243 6.18 6.33 -6.03
CA SER A 243 5.85 5.67 -7.29
C SER A 243 4.54 6.19 -7.84
N THR A 244 4.33 6.08 -9.14
CA THR A 244 3.03 6.23 -9.77
C THR A 244 2.89 5.31 -10.97
N GLN A 245 1.68 4.80 -11.17
CA GLN A 245 1.26 4.05 -12.34
C GLN A 245 0.30 4.93 -13.14
N PRO A 246 0.72 5.52 -14.27
CA PRO A 246 -0.15 6.36 -15.07
C PRO A 246 -1.29 5.54 -15.70
N GLY A 247 -2.48 6.14 -15.79
CA GLY A 247 -3.60 5.56 -16.50
C GLY A 247 -3.40 5.68 -18.02
N LEU A 248 -2.82 4.65 -18.64
CA LEU A 248 -2.51 4.63 -20.07
C LEU A 248 -3.46 3.71 -20.86
N GLN A 249 -3.56 3.96 -22.16
CA GLN A 249 -4.17 3.08 -23.15
C GLN A 249 -3.08 2.29 -23.87
N PRO A 250 -3.37 1.06 -24.38
CA PRO A 250 -2.40 0.27 -25.13
C PRO A 250 -1.77 1.03 -26.30
N THR A 251 -2.58 1.87 -26.97
CA THR A 251 -2.16 2.76 -28.04
C THR A 251 -2.70 4.16 -27.77
N GLN A 252 -1.79 5.13 -27.62
CA GLN A 252 -2.13 6.55 -27.45
C GLN A 252 -0.96 7.42 -27.89
N ASP A 253 -1.25 8.68 -28.22
CA ASP A 253 -0.23 9.68 -28.46
C ASP A 253 0.41 10.17 -27.14
N TRP A 254 1.40 11.05 -27.26
CA TRP A 254 2.16 11.62 -26.15
C TRP A 254 1.26 12.20 -25.05
N THR A 255 1.50 11.76 -23.81
CA THR A 255 0.91 12.33 -22.59
C THR A 255 1.99 12.60 -21.55
N ASP A 256 1.75 13.59 -20.68
CA ASP A 256 2.62 13.86 -19.53
C ASP A 256 2.36 12.86 -18.40
N VAL A 257 3.44 12.39 -17.78
CA VAL A 257 3.44 11.66 -16.51
C VAL A 257 4.16 12.53 -15.49
N THR A 258 3.62 12.62 -14.28
CA THR A 258 4.21 13.41 -13.19
C THR A 258 4.14 12.64 -11.88
N LEU A 259 5.22 12.72 -11.10
CA LEU A 259 5.37 12.17 -9.77
C LEU A 259 5.98 13.23 -8.85
N GLU A 260 5.28 13.58 -7.78
CA GLU A 260 5.85 14.39 -6.70
C GLU A 260 6.44 13.48 -5.62
N PHE A 261 7.62 13.83 -5.12
CA PHE A 261 8.26 13.10 -4.03
C PHE A 261 8.91 14.06 -3.03
N ILE A 262 9.07 13.57 -1.80
CA ILE A 262 9.63 14.33 -0.68
C ILE A 262 10.95 13.69 -0.26
N THR A 263 11.91 14.53 0.07
CA THR A 263 13.16 14.11 0.73
C THR A 263 13.14 14.57 2.18
N VAL A 264 13.65 13.73 3.08
CA VAL A 264 13.80 14.00 4.51
C VAL A 264 15.27 14.18 4.85
N GLU A 265 16.08 13.15 4.57
CA GLU A 265 17.52 13.11 4.86
C GLU A 265 18.36 12.81 3.61
N GLU A 266 17.70 12.47 2.51
CA GLU A 266 18.33 12.02 1.29
C GLU A 266 19.07 13.16 0.58
N THR A 267 20.23 12.82 0.02
CA THR A 267 21.07 13.73 -0.78
C THR A 267 21.25 13.27 -2.23
N GLU A 268 20.79 12.06 -2.54
CA GLU A 268 20.76 11.48 -3.88
C GLU A 268 19.54 10.55 -3.99
N VAL A 269 18.91 10.51 -5.16
CA VAL A 269 17.85 9.55 -5.51
C VAL A 269 18.10 8.95 -6.88
N ARG A 270 17.53 7.76 -7.13
CA ARG A 270 17.43 7.15 -8.45
C ARG A 270 16.02 7.36 -8.99
N VAL A 271 15.89 8.02 -10.14
CA VAL A 271 14.59 8.21 -10.81
C VAL A 271 14.49 7.26 -12.00
N TYR A 272 13.49 6.38 -11.97
CA TYR A 272 13.21 5.41 -13.03
C TYR A 272 11.94 5.79 -13.77
N ALA A 273 11.96 5.65 -15.08
CA ALA A 273 10.76 5.61 -15.92
C ALA A 273 10.82 4.39 -16.83
N GLY A 274 9.69 3.69 -17.01
CA GLY A 274 9.63 2.52 -17.87
C GLY A 274 8.51 1.56 -17.52
N ILE A 275 8.65 0.33 -18.01
CA ILE A 275 7.72 -0.78 -17.76
C ILE A 275 8.38 -1.91 -16.99
N TRP A 276 7.63 -2.50 -16.07
CA TRP A 276 7.93 -3.75 -15.39
C TRP A 276 6.91 -4.81 -15.83
N GLY A 277 7.36 -6.01 -16.20
CA GLY A 277 6.46 -7.10 -16.61
C GLY A 277 5.78 -6.90 -17.98
N GLY A 278 6.39 -6.12 -18.88
CA GLY A 278 5.95 -5.96 -20.26
C GLY A 278 6.00 -7.26 -21.06
N ARG A 279 5.04 -7.44 -21.96
CA ARG A 279 4.86 -8.67 -22.76
C ARG A 279 4.93 -8.41 -24.27
N SER A 280 4.37 -7.30 -24.72
CA SER A 280 4.34 -6.96 -26.15
C SER A 280 4.12 -5.47 -26.39
N GLY A 281 4.24 -5.06 -27.65
CA GLY A 281 4.09 -3.68 -28.08
C GLY A 281 5.35 -2.86 -27.88
N ARG A 282 5.20 -1.55 -28.04
CA ARG A 282 6.27 -0.58 -27.89
C ARG A 282 5.78 0.68 -27.21
N PHE A 283 6.71 1.40 -26.59
CA PHE A 283 6.44 2.71 -26.04
C PHE A 283 7.67 3.61 -26.15
N TRP A 284 7.44 4.90 -26.01
CA TRP A 284 8.49 5.91 -26.09
C TRP A 284 8.44 6.80 -24.86
N ILE A 285 9.61 7.18 -24.36
CA ILE A 285 9.76 8.18 -23.31
C ILE A 285 10.55 9.36 -23.88
N ASP A 286 10.18 10.57 -23.47
CA ASP A 286 10.87 11.80 -23.87
C ASP A 286 10.67 12.91 -22.82
N ASP A 287 11.36 14.03 -22.95
CA ASP A 287 11.21 15.25 -22.15
C ASP A 287 11.24 14.97 -20.62
N MET A 288 12.19 14.16 -20.17
CA MET A 288 12.33 13.79 -18.77
C MET A 288 12.93 14.95 -17.95
N GLN A 289 12.33 15.28 -16.81
CA GLN A 289 12.77 16.39 -15.95
C GLN A 289 12.66 16.06 -14.46
N VAL A 290 13.63 16.52 -13.67
CA VAL A 290 13.52 16.53 -12.20
C VAL A 290 13.77 17.94 -11.71
N ARG A 291 12.78 18.55 -11.08
CA ARG A 291 12.89 19.92 -10.56
C ARG A 291 12.57 19.94 -9.08
N GLN A 292 13.30 20.76 -8.31
CA GLN A 292 12.85 21.12 -6.96
C GLN A 292 11.55 21.93 -7.10
N TYR A 293 10.42 21.31 -6.79
CA TYR A 293 9.08 21.86 -6.94
C TYR A 293 8.12 21.06 -6.07
N GLY A 294 7.19 21.73 -5.40
CA GLY A 294 6.09 21.07 -4.70
C GLY A 294 4.80 21.88 -4.83
N THR A 295 3.69 21.20 -5.13
CA THR A 295 2.35 21.80 -5.01
C THR A 295 2.05 22.23 -3.58
N LEU A 296 1.15 23.21 -3.42
CA LEU A 296 0.59 23.58 -2.12
C LEU A 296 -0.58 22.65 -1.70
N ALA A 297 -0.96 21.69 -2.54
CA ALA A 297 -1.93 20.67 -2.20
C ALA A 297 -1.50 19.85 -0.97
N ASP A 298 -2.44 19.35 -0.19
CA ASP A 298 -2.17 18.40 0.91
C ASP A 298 -1.15 18.91 1.96
N ILE A 299 -1.16 20.22 2.24
CA ILE A 299 -0.46 20.78 3.40
C ILE A 299 -1.24 20.39 4.65
N VAL A 300 -0.61 19.61 5.51
CA VAL A 300 -1.20 19.12 6.75
C VAL A 300 -1.28 20.23 7.79
N ARG A 301 -2.45 20.38 8.41
CA ARG A 301 -2.79 21.44 9.37
C ARG A 301 -3.36 20.85 10.66
N ARG A 302 -2.48 20.53 11.62
CA ARG A 302 -2.83 20.11 12.99
C ARG A 302 -1.67 20.38 13.96
N GLU A 303 -1.84 20.03 15.23
CA GLU A 303 -0.72 20.00 16.17
C GLU A 303 0.44 19.14 15.63
N GLY A 304 1.67 19.62 15.82
CA GLY A 304 2.88 18.97 15.32
C GLY A 304 3.24 19.24 13.86
N THR A 305 2.47 20.08 13.16
CA THR A 305 2.75 20.52 11.78
C THR A 305 2.75 22.05 11.67
N PRO A 306 3.71 22.76 12.29
CA PRO A 306 3.78 24.22 12.18
C PRO A 306 3.99 24.67 10.74
N LEU A 307 3.49 25.87 10.44
CA LEU A 307 3.69 26.56 9.16
C LEU A 307 4.55 27.81 9.38
N GLY A 308 5.53 28.03 8.51
CA GLY A 308 6.32 29.25 8.47
C GLY A 308 6.45 29.79 7.06
N LEU A 309 6.29 31.11 6.88
CA LEU A 309 6.57 31.78 5.61
C LEU A 309 7.61 32.85 5.85
N ARG A 310 8.71 32.82 5.10
CA ARG A 310 9.81 33.79 5.23
C ARG A 310 10.26 34.31 3.88
N SER A 311 10.83 35.50 3.88
CA SER A 311 11.48 36.06 2.71
C SER A 311 12.87 35.43 2.49
N LEU A 312 13.23 35.25 1.23
CA LEU A 312 14.59 34.94 0.79
C LEU A 312 15.36 36.20 0.39
N ASP A 313 14.68 37.34 0.27
CA ASP A 313 15.27 38.61 -0.18
C ASP A 313 15.63 39.54 0.98
N ARG A 314 15.06 39.29 2.17
CA ARG A 314 15.29 40.06 3.39
C ARG A 314 15.05 39.23 4.65
N ASP A 315 15.57 39.71 5.77
CA ASP A 315 15.33 39.12 7.08
C ASP A 315 13.92 39.47 7.58
N THR A 316 12.91 38.74 7.09
CA THR A 316 11.52 38.91 7.52
C THR A 316 10.77 37.59 7.45
N ALA A 317 10.03 37.29 8.52
CA ALA A 317 9.01 36.24 8.56
C ALA A 317 7.60 36.86 8.53
N PHE A 318 6.69 36.17 7.87
CA PHE A 318 5.32 36.57 7.66
C PHE A 318 4.39 35.76 8.57
N VAL A 319 3.29 36.39 8.99
CA VAL A 319 2.37 35.82 9.98
C VAL A 319 1.06 35.45 9.31
N GLU A 320 0.62 34.20 9.48
CA GLU A 320 -0.69 33.71 9.03
C GLU A 320 -1.83 34.51 9.68
N GLY A 321 -2.86 34.84 8.91
CA GLY A 321 -3.95 35.73 9.29
C GLY A 321 -3.59 37.23 9.30
N ARG A 322 -2.32 37.61 9.12
CA ARG A 322 -1.89 39.01 9.00
C ARG A 322 -1.31 39.32 7.62
N ASP A 323 -0.35 38.53 7.17
CA ASP A 323 0.38 38.73 5.91
C ASP A 323 -0.14 37.79 4.80
N PHE A 324 -0.68 36.63 5.17
CA PHE A 324 -1.33 35.68 4.26
C PHE A 324 -2.51 35.02 4.97
N GLU A 325 -3.51 34.58 4.22
CA GLU A 325 -4.73 33.96 4.76
C GLU A 325 -4.45 32.58 5.39
N PRO A 326 -5.29 32.12 6.33
CA PRO A 326 -5.17 30.77 6.88
C PRO A 326 -5.12 29.69 5.80
N VAL A 327 -4.16 28.77 5.91
CA VAL A 327 -3.97 27.67 4.96
C VAL A 327 -4.77 26.46 5.43
N GLU A 328 -5.61 25.93 4.54
CA GLU A 328 -6.38 24.70 4.74
C GLU A 328 -5.74 23.52 4.01
N ASN A 329 -5.92 22.32 4.57
CA ASN A 329 -5.51 21.08 3.91
C ASN A 329 -6.52 20.70 2.82
N ARG A 330 -6.19 21.01 1.57
CA ARG A 330 -7.03 20.74 0.41
C ARG A 330 -6.19 20.31 -0.81
N PRO A 331 -6.76 19.49 -1.73
CA PRO A 331 -6.01 18.96 -2.87
C PRO A 331 -5.76 19.98 -3.99
N ASP A 332 -6.47 21.09 -3.99
CA ASP A 332 -6.55 22.07 -5.08
C ASP A 332 -6.01 23.46 -4.67
N LEU A 333 -5.14 23.51 -3.65
CA LEU A 333 -4.48 24.76 -3.27
C LEU A 333 -3.36 25.07 -4.27
N GLU A 334 -3.57 26.10 -5.08
CA GLU A 334 -2.61 26.53 -6.12
C GLU A 334 -1.69 27.68 -5.66
N ALA A 335 -2.18 28.55 -4.77
CA ALA A 335 -1.47 29.72 -4.26
C ALA A 335 -1.78 29.96 -2.78
N LEU A 336 -0.83 30.51 -2.03
CA LEU A 336 -1.12 31.12 -0.73
C LEU A 336 -1.76 32.47 -0.98
N ALA A 337 -2.99 32.69 -0.50
CA ALA A 337 -3.63 33.99 -0.61
C ALA A 337 -2.93 35.00 0.32
N LEU A 338 -2.52 36.14 -0.22
CA LEU A 338 -1.93 37.23 0.54
C LEU A 338 -3.05 38.18 1.02
N THR A 339 -2.93 38.68 2.25
CA THR A 339 -3.93 39.63 2.77
C THR A 339 -3.77 41.00 2.09
N PRO A 340 -4.82 41.83 2.01
CA PRO A 340 -4.70 43.18 1.42
C PRO A 340 -3.69 44.11 2.13
N GLY A 341 -3.41 43.86 3.41
CA GLY A 341 -2.46 44.62 4.24
C GLY A 341 -1.09 43.95 4.39
N THR A 342 -0.81 42.93 3.57
CA THR A 342 0.43 42.16 3.66
C THR A 342 1.67 43.03 3.54
N SER A 343 2.72 42.65 4.27
CA SER A 343 4.05 43.23 4.08
C SER A 343 4.86 42.52 2.99
N VAL A 344 4.34 41.44 2.38
CA VAL A 344 4.94 40.73 1.24
C VAL A 344 4.91 41.64 0.01
N ARG A 345 6.05 41.75 -0.70
CA ARG A 345 6.18 42.60 -1.89
C ARG A 345 5.94 41.79 -3.17
N GLU A 346 5.43 42.45 -4.22
CA GLU A 346 5.33 41.84 -5.55
C GLU A 346 6.69 41.33 -6.03
N GLY A 347 6.74 40.10 -6.56
CA GLY A 347 7.95 39.44 -7.02
C GLY A 347 8.89 38.97 -5.90
N GLU A 348 8.52 39.14 -4.62
CA GLU A 348 9.34 38.70 -3.50
C GLU A 348 9.47 37.17 -3.50
N ARG A 349 10.71 36.69 -3.38
CA ARG A 349 11.01 35.26 -3.29
C ARG A 349 10.80 34.81 -1.85
N LEU A 350 10.01 33.75 -1.69
CA LEU A 350 9.56 33.28 -0.41
C LEU A 350 9.93 31.81 -0.22
N GLU A 351 10.01 31.44 1.03
CA GLU A 351 10.20 30.07 1.47
C GLU A 351 9.12 29.70 2.48
N LEU A 352 8.37 28.65 2.16
CA LEU A 352 7.31 28.08 2.98
C LEU A 352 7.81 26.81 3.65
N ASP A 353 7.99 26.84 4.96
CA ASP A 353 8.19 25.65 5.77
C ASP A 353 6.81 25.09 6.14
N CYS A 354 6.54 23.85 5.73
CA CYS A 354 5.26 23.19 5.95
C CYS A 354 5.44 21.67 6.12
N TYR A 355 4.32 20.98 6.28
CA TYR A 355 4.30 19.52 6.33
C TYR A 355 3.39 18.99 5.23
N LYS A 356 3.94 18.19 4.33
CA LYS A 356 3.22 17.61 3.20
C LYS A 356 2.87 16.16 3.49
N THR A 357 1.72 15.72 2.98
CA THR A 357 1.34 14.31 2.98
C THR A 357 2.16 13.53 1.94
N PRO A 358 3.08 12.63 2.35
CA PRO A 358 3.69 11.68 1.43
C PRO A 358 2.66 10.62 1.00
N PHE A 359 2.87 10.01 -0.15
CA PHE A 359 2.00 8.97 -0.66
C PHE A 359 2.75 8.02 -1.59
N ILE A 360 2.20 6.81 -1.73
CA ILE A 360 2.62 5.83 -2.74
C ILE A 360 1.49 5.71 -3.75
N GLY A 361 1.80 5.92 -5.03
CA GLY A 361 0.83 5.85 -6.11
C GLY A 361 0.70 4.43 -6.65
N HIS A 362 -0.55 4.03 -6.85
CA HIS A 362 -0.98 2.76 -7.43
C HIS A 362 -1.95 3.03 -8.58
N GLY A 363 -2.23 2.03 -9.42
CA GLY A 363 -3.21 2.15 -10.51
C GLY A 363 -4.64 2.48 -10.05
N TRP A 364 -4.97 2.27 -8.77
CA TRP A 364 -6.27 2.62 -8.17
C TRP A 364 -6.27 3.96 -7.40
N GLY A 365 -5.12 4.63 -7.26
CA GLY A 365 -5.02 5.93 -6.58
C GLY A 365 -3.82 6.07 -5.66
N ARG A 366 -3.91 7.03 -4.74
CA ARG A 366 -2.85 7.34 -3.76
C ARG A 366 -3.11 6.60 -2.46
N GLN A 367 -2.12 5.86 -1.99
CA GLN A 367 -2.11 5.33 -0.64
C GLN A 367 -1.47 6.35 0.30
N ILE A 368 -2.22 6.72 1.33
CA ILE A 368 -1.82 7.70 2.33
C ILE A 368 -1.93 7.06 3.70
N SER A 369 -0.83 7.01 4.43
CA SER A 369 -0.83 6.47 5.79
C SER A 369 -1.25 7.54 6.81
N LEU A 370 -1.75 7.13 7.97
CA LEU A 370 -2.17 8.00 9.06
C LEU A 370 -1.04 8.31 10.05
N CYS A 371 -1.14 9.44 10.72
CA CYS A 371 -0.24 9.82 11.81
C CYS A 371 -0.65 9.13 13.11
N MET A 372 0.05 8.05 13.47
CA MET A 372 -0.16 7.29 14.71
C MET A 372 0.02 8.11 16.00
N SER A 373 0.66 9.28 15.93
CA SER A 373 0.84 10.17 17.09
C SER A 373 -0.23 11.27 17.19
N ASN A 374 -1.19 11.33 16.27
CA ASN A 374 -2.27 12.32 16.33
C ASN A 374 -3.36 11.87 17.31
N PRO A 375 -3.61 12.58 18.43
CA PRO A 375 -4.62 12.17 19.40
C PRO A 375 -6.05 12.16 18.84
N ALA A 376 -6.41 13.13 17.99
CA ALA A 376 -7.75 13.25 17.42
C ALA A 376 -8.17 12.04 16.57
N LEU A 377 -7.19 11.30 16.03
CA LEU A 377 -7.44 10.07 15.30
C LEU A 377 -8.06 8.97 16.18
N TYR A 378 -7.66 8.91 17.46
CA TYR A 378 -8.15 7.90 18.39
C TYR A 378 -9.57 8.23 18.86
N ASP A 379 -9.90 9.52 19.03
CA ASP A 379 -11.26 9.96 19.33
C ASP A 379 -12.21 9.59 18.18
N TYR A 380 -11.74 9.76 16.93
CA TYR A 380 -12.47 9.32 15.76
C TYR A 380 -12.72 7.81 15.80
N TRP A 381 -11.67 6.98 15.91
CA TRP A 381 -11.82 5.53 15.96
C TRP A 381 -12.71 5.05 17.10
N GLU A 382 -12.63 5.67 18.28
CA GLU A 382 -13.53 5.35 19.40
C GLU A 382 -14.99 5.59 19.02
N SER A 383 -15.31 6.73 18.40
CA SER A 383 -16.67 7.03 17.96
C SER A 383 -17.18 6.02 16.92
N GLN A 384 -16.35 5.61 15.97
CA GLN A 384 -16.71 4.63 14.95
C GLN A 384 -16.92 3.25 15.55
N ALA A 385 -16.03 2.82 16.44
CA ALA A 385 -16.10 1.50 17.07
C ALA A 385 -17.36 1.36 17.92
N ARG A 386 -17.67 2.39 18.73
CA ARG A 386 -18.88 2.43 19.56
C ARG A 386 -20.13 2.36 18.70
N ARG A 387 -20.21 3.22 17.66
CA ARG A 387 -21.38 3.25 16.78
C ARG A 387 -21.56 1.93 16.03
N LEU A 388 -20.47 1.32 15.56
CA LEU A 388 -20.54 0.01 14.91
C LEU A 388 -21.03 -1.06 15.86
N HIS A 389 -20.58 -1.06 17.12
CA HIS A 389 -21.00 -2.06 18.10
C HIS A 389 -22.49 -1.93 18.50
N GLU A 390 -23.03 -0.70 18.53
CA GLU A 390 -24.46 -0.47 18.75
C GLU A 390 -25.34 -1.10 17.66
N VAL A 391 -24.85 -1.13 16.42
CA VAL A 391 -25.57 -1.65 15.25
C VAL A 391 -25.32 -3.15 15.06
N LEU A 392 -24.10 -3.60 15.32
CA LEU A 392 -23.65 -4.97 15.23
C LEU A 392 -22.82 -5.31 16.46
N PRO A 393 -23.34 -6.10 17.44
CA PRO A 393 -22.56 -6.55 18.59
C PRO A 393 -21.56 -7.64 18.16
N TYR A 394 -20.48 -7.23 17.50
CA TYR A 394 -19.43 -8.10 16.98
C TYR A 394 -18.54 -8.63 18.11
N LYS A 395 -18.06 -9.86 17.98
CA LYS A 395 -17.15 -10.51 18.95
C LYS A 395 -15.68 -10.37 18.55
N ARG A 396 -15.43 -10.07 17.28
CA ARG A 396 -14.12 -9.99 16.67
C ARG A 396 -14.04 -8.76 15.80
N PHE A 397 -12.88 -8.12 15.80
CA PHE A 397 -12.58 -7.02 14.90
C PHE A 397 -11.18 -7.21 14.33
N LEU A 398 -11.05 -7.18 13.00
CA LEU A 398 -9.75 -7.20 12.33
C LEU A 398 -9.27 -5.76 12.11
N LEU A 399 -8.12 -5.42 12.68
CA LEU A 399 -7.43 -4.16 12.40
C LEU A 399 -6.72 -4.27 11.06
N SER A 400 -7.12 -3.45 10.08
CA SER A 400 -6.50 -3.33 8.75
C SER A 400 -5.15 -2.56 8.82
N MET A 401 -4.23 -3.05 9.65
CA MET A 401 -2.93 -2.43 9.97
C MET A 401 -1.79 -3.01 9.14
N ASP A 402 -2.01 -3.14 7.83
CA ASP A 402 -1.05 -3.60 6.83
C ASP A 402 -0.44 -2.42 6.07
N GLU A 403 0.73 -2.67 5.47
CA GLU A 403 1.41 -1.81 4.51
C GLU A 403 1.51 -0.32 4.93
N ILE A 404 2.02 -0.06 6.14
CA ILE A 404 2.17 1.31 6.66
C ILE A 404 3.42 1.97 6.05
N ARG A 405 3.25 2.54 4.85
CA ARG A 405 4.35 3.06 4.03
C ARG A 405 4.88 4.44 4.45
N ASN A 406 4.23 5.12 5.41
CA ASN A 406 4.65 6.45 5.87
C ASN A 406 4.47 6.62 7.38
N GLY A 407 5.41 7.28 8.05
CA GLY A 407 5.34 7.50 9.50
C GLY A 407 6.52 8.30 10.07
N GLY A 408 6.43 8.72 11.32
CA GLY A 408 7.56 9.26 12.10
C GLY A 408 8.00 10.71 11.81
N GLY A 409 7.59 11.31 10.68
CA GLY A 409 8.17 12.58 10.23
C GLY A 409 7.73 13.88 10.95
N CYS A 410 6.52 13.95 11.48
CA CYS A 410 6.00 15.19 12.09
C CYS A 410 6.53 15.45 13.51
N LEU A 411 6.37 16.67 14.03
CA LEU A 411 6.87 17.01 15.37
C LEU A 411 6.19 16.20 16.48
N LEU A 412 4.89 15.90 16.34
CA LEU A 412 4.21 15.03 17.33
C LEU A 412 4.88 13.67 17.44
N CYS A 413 5.27 13.05 16.32
CA CYS A 413 6.01 11.79 16.35
C CYS A 413 7.39 11.97 17.00
N LYS A 414 8.15 12.98 16.57
CA LYS A 414 9.51 13.24 17.08
C LYS A 414 9.55 13.54 18.58
N GLN A 415 8.57 14.27 19.09
CA GLN A 415 8.49 14.67 20.49
C GLN A 415 8.15 13.51 21.44
N ARG A 416 7.66 12.37 20.93
CA ARG A 416 7.39 11.20 21.77
C ARG A 416 8.66 10.57 22.36
N GLY A 417 9.82 10.80 21.75
CA GLY A 417 11.07 10.13 22.16
C GLY A 417 11.01 8.61 22.02
N MET A 418 10.15 8.10 21.13
CA MET A 418 9.95 6.68 20.85
C MET A 418 10.47 6.36 19.44
N THR A 419 10.94 5.13 19.26
CA THR A 419 11.21 4.56 17.94
C THR A 419 9.91 4.37 17.15
N MET A 420 10.01 4.20 15.84
CA MET A 420 8.81 3.97 15.02
C MET A 420 8.15 2.61 15.33
N ALA A 421 8.94 1.57 15.64
CA ALA A 421 8.45 0.31 16.17
C ALA A 421 7.61 0.46 17.46
N GLU A 422 8.06 1.32 18.41
CA GLU A 422 7.32 1.63 19.64
C GLU A 422 6.05 2.45 19.38
N ILE A 423 6.10 3.44 18.48
CA ILE A 423 4.92 4.22 18.07
C ILE A 423 3.86 3.30 17.46
N LEU A 424 4.26 2.34 16.62
CA LEU A 424 3.36 1.33 16.06
C LEU A 424 2.74 0.46 17.16
N GLY A 425 3.56 -0.03 18.10
CA GLY A 425 3.09 -0.83 19.23
C GLY A 425 2.09 -0.10 20.14
N ASP A 426 2.36 1.17 20.42
CA ASP A 426 1.42 2.04 21.15
C ASP A 426 0.11 2.25 20.38
N CYS A 427 0.18 2.44 19.06
CA CYS A 427 -1.01 2.58 18.22
C CYS A 427 -1.91 1.34 18.32
N PHE A 428 -1.35 0.14 18.16
CA PHE A 428 -2.05 -1.13 18.35
C PHE A 428 -2.64 -1.25 19.76
N THR A 429 -1.88 -0.88 20.78
CA THR A 429 -2.31 -0.94 22.19
C THR A 429 -3.52 -0.04 22.42
N ARG A 430 -3.51 1.18 21.88
CA ARG A 430 -4.61 2.15 22.01
C ARG A 430 -5.83 1.74 21.20
N GLN A 431 -5.67 1.27 19.96
CA GLN A 431 -6.77 0.72 19.16
C GLN A 431 -7.42 -0.46 19.87
N ARG A 432 -6.64 -1.41 20.38
CA ARG A 432 -7.15 -2.53 21.19
C ARG A 432 -7.91 -2.02 22.42
N ALA A 433 -7.38 -1.03 23.13
CA ALA A 433 -8.02 -0.49 24.32
C ALA A 433 -9.40 0.11 24.03
N ILE A 434 -9.60 0.75 22.87
CA ILE A 434 -10.90 1.24 22.41
C ILE A 434 -11.92 0.09 22.38
N PHE A 435 -11.60 -1.02 21.71
CA PHE A 435 -12.51 -2.17 21.63
C PHE A 435 -12.78 -2.80 23.00
N LYS A 436 -11.73 -2.98 23.82
CA LYS A 436 -11.87 -3.56 25.16
C LYS A 436 -12.68 -2.69 26.12
N ALA A 437 -12.73 -1.38 25.90
CA ALA A 437 -13.58 -0.46 26.66
C ALA A 437 -15.06 -0.50 26.24
N ILE A 438 -15.35 -1.01 25.03
CA ILE A 438 -16.72 -1.25 24.56
C ILE A 438 -17.23 -2.56 25.12
N ASP A 439 -16.47 -3.64 24.91
CA ASP A 439 -16.71 -4.95 25.47
C ASP A 439 -15.36 -5.67 25.68
N PRO A 440 -15.02 -6.07 26.93
CA PRO A 440 -13.75 -6.71 27.24
C PRO A 440 -13.55 -8.06 26.53
N ASP A 441 -14.61 -8.71 26.07
CA ASP A 441 -14.56 -10.00 25.38
C ASP A 441 -14.30 -9.86 23.87
N ILE A 442 -14.34 -8.64 23.30
CA ILE A 442 -14.01 -8.42 21.88
C ILE A 442 -12.57 -8.84 21.60
N GLU A 443 -12.40 -9.80 20.72
CA GLU A 443 -11.10 -10.24 20.25
C GLU A 443 -10.60 -9.35 19.10
N VAL A 444 -9.36 -8.89 19.20
CA VAL A 444 -8.76 -7.99 18.23
C VAL A 444 -7.74 -8.78 17.42
N LEU A 445 -7.91 -8.78 16.11
CA LEU A 445 -7.04 -9.42 15.14
C LEU A 445 -6.26 -8.36 14.36
N THR A 446 -5.16 -8.72 13.72
CA THR A 446 -4.46 -7.82 12.80
C THR A 446 -3.65 -8.58 11.74
N TRP A 447 -3.41 -7.96 10.59
CA TRP A 447 -2.45 -8.43 9.59
C TRP A 447 -1.02 -8.47 10.15
N SER A 448 -0.25 -9.47 9.73
CA SER A 448 1.06 -9.76 10.32
C SER A 448 2.20 -8.87 9.86
N ASP A 449 2.12 -8.28 8.68
CA ASP A 449 3.25 -7.81 7.89
C ASP A 449 4.06 -6.72 8.60
N MET A 450 3.39 -5.76 9.24
CA MET A 450 4.05 -4.68 9.97
C MET A 450 4.66 -5.13 11.30
N LEU A 451 4.44 -6.38 11.72
CA LEU A 451 4.96 -7.01 12.95
C LEU A 451 5.95 -8.16 12.67
N ASP A 452 6.00 -8.64 11.43
CA ASP A 452 6.75 -9.83 11.06
C ASP A 452 8.14 -9.48 10.49
N PRO A 453 9.24 -9.89 11.15
CA PRO A 453 10.59 -9.65 10.63
C PRO A 453 10.88 -10.45 9.35
N ASN A 454 10.07 -11.46 9.05
CA ASN A 454 10.09 -12.14 7.77
C ASN A 454 9.14 -11.50 6.77
N HIS A 455 8.70 -10.25 6.95
CA HIS A 455 7.83 -9.54 6.03
C HIS A 455 8.17 -8.04 5.95
N ASN A 456 7.29 -7.12 6.41
CA ASN A 456 7.46 -5.67 6.30
C ASN A 456 8.05 -5.03 7.58
N ALA A 457 8.30 -5.80 8.65
CA ALA A 457 8.83 -5.28 9.92
C ALA A 457 10.36 -5.21 9.93
N HIS A 458 10.92 -4.37 9.04
CA HIS A 458 12.35 -4.14 8.89
C HIS A 458 12.66 -2.65 8.71
N ASP A 459 13.94 -2.34 8.52
CA ASP A 459 14.47 -1.02 8.16
C ASP A 459 14.25 -0.67 6.69
N ASP A 460 14.56 0.56 6.31
CA ASP A 460 14.44 1.03 4.92
C ASP A 460 13.05 0.83 4.26
N TYR A 461 11.98 0.88 5.05
CA TYR A 461 10.61 0.71 4.56
C TYR A 461 9.97 2.05 4.15
N TYR A 462 9.91 2.30 2.84
CA TYR A 462 9.25 3.45 2.21
C TYR A 462 9.57 4.84 2.85
N HIS A 463 8.56 5.63 3.23
CA HIS A 463 8.70 6.97 3.81
C HIS A 463 8.59 6.96 5.34
N VAL A 464 8.94 5.83 5.95
CA VAL A 464 9.02 5.72 7.39
C VAL A 464 10.30 6.39 7.89
N VAL A 465 10.16 7.38 8.76
CA VAL A 465 11.29 7.97 9.49
C VAL A 465 11.55 7.12 10.72
N GLY A 466 12.63 6.34 10.70
CA GLY A 466 12.91 5.23 11.63
C GLY A 466 12.64 3.89 10.95
N ASP A 467 12.35 2.84 11.73
CA ASP A 467 12.06 1.51 11.19
C ASP A 467 11.07 0.71 12.05
N PHE A 468 10.57 -0.40 11.49
CA PHE A 468 9.64 -1.31 12.16
C PHE A 468 10.31 -2.54 12.75
N THR A 469 11.64 -2.60 12.77
CA THR A 469 12.37 -3.77 13.28
C THR A 469 11.97 -4.06 14.72
N GLY A 470 11.50 -5.28 14.97
CA GLY A 470 11.12 -5.70 16.31
C GLY A 470 9.82 -5.09 16.84
N SER A 471 8.99 -4.46 15.99
CA SER A 471 7.68 -3.89 16.35
C SER A 471 6.76 -4.84 17.14
N TRP A 472 6.79 -6.14 16.84
CA TRP A 472 6.06 -7.18 17.57
C TRP A 472 6.34 -7.24 19.08
N ARG A 473 7.46 -6.67 19.55
CA ARG A 473 7.80 -6.64 20.99
C ARG A 473 6.92 -5.68 21.77
N TYR A 474 6.29 -4.72 21.08
CA TYR A 474 5.57 -3.61 21.68
C TYR A 474 4.04 -3.73 21.56
N VAL A 475 3.54 -4.84 21.01
CA VAL A 475 2.09 -5.06 20.86
C VAL A 475 1.53 -5.96 21.98
N PRO A 476 0.22 -5.82 22.32
CA PRO A 476 -0.45 -6.68 23.29
C PRO A 476 -0.42 -8.17 22.88
N LYS A 477 -0.16 -9.06 23.84
CA LYS A 477 -0.01 -10.51 23.58
C LYS A 477 -1.31 -11.25 23.27
N ASP A 478 -2.45 -10.64 23.53
CA ASP A 478 -3.75 -11.23 23.24
C ASP A 478 -4.28 -10.92 21.83
N LEU A 479 -3.54 -10.13 21.03
CA LEU A 479 -3.82 -9.98 19.60
C LEU A 479 -3.72 -11.33 18.87
N VAL A 480 -4.60 -11.53 17.88
CA VAL A 480 -4.52 -12.67 16.95
C VAL A 480 -3.88 -12.19 15.65
N ILE A 481 -2.83 -12.88 15.22
CA ILE A 481 -2.02 -12.46 14.07
C ILE A 481 -2.44 -13.22 12.81
N MET A 482 -2.88 -12.47 11.79
CA MET A 482 -3.28 -12.98 10.48
C MET A 482 -2.08 -12.95 9.53
N CYS A 483 -1.39 -14.09 9.43
CA CYS A 483 -0.23 -14.28 8.55
C CYS A 483 -0.69 -14.43 7.09
N TRP A 484 -0.10 -13.67 6.16
CA TRP A 484 -0.57 -13.64 4.78
C TRP A 484 0.51 -13.78 3.70
N TRP A 485 1.80 -13.72 4.04
CA TRP A 485 2.84 -13.83 3.02
C TRP A 485 3.08 -15.28 2.61
N LYS A 486 2.65 -15.63 1.39
CA LYS A 486 2.80 -16.95 0.77
C LYS A 486 4.24 -17.51 0.85
N GLU A 487 5.24 -16.69 0.55
CA GLU A 487 6.61 -17.17 0.37
C GLU A 487 7.34 -17.43 1.69
N ARG A 488 6.86 -16.85 2.80
CA ARG A 488 7.43 -17.02 4.16
C ARG A 488 6.44 -17.57 5.18
N LYS A 489 5.35 -18.17 4.71
CA LYS A 489 4.25 -18.65 5.56
C LYS A 489 4.71 -19.56 6.72
N ALA A 490 5.69 -20.43 6.48
CA ALA A 490 6.22 -21.32 7.51
C ALA A 490 7.03 -20.55 8.56
N GLU A 491 7.91 -19.66 8.12
CA GLU A 491 8.73 -18.81 9.00
C GLU A 491 7.87 -17.87 9.84
N SER A 492 6.89 -17.19 9.24
CA SER A 492 5.96 -16.29 9.92
C SER A 492 5.14 -17.01 11.00
N LEU A 493 4.52 -18.15 10.65
CA LEU A 493 3.72 -18.92 11.60
C LEU A 493 4.55 -19.44 12.78
N ALA A 494 5.73 -20.00 12.49
CA ALA A 494 6.64 -20.48 13.51
C ALA A 494 7.12 -19.34 14.43
N PHE A 495 7.43 -18.18 13.84
CA PHE A 495 7.88 -17.00 14.56
C PHE A 495 6.83 -16.51 15.57
N PHE A 496 5.61 -16.22 15.12
CA PHE A 496 4.56 -15.70 16.02
C PHE A 496 4.13 -16.72 17.07
N SER A 497 4.04 -18.00 16.71
CA SER A 497 3.75 -19.09 17.64
C SER A 497 4.81 -19.16 18.75
N ALA A 498 6.10 -19.08 18.40
CA ALA A 498 7.20 -19.07 19.37
C ALA A 498 7.18 -17.85 20.31
N GLN A 499 6.61 -16.73 19.87
CA GLN A 499 6.41 -15.54 20.70
C GLN A 499 5.12 -15.58 21.54
N GLY A 500 4.36 -16.68 21.48
CA GLY A 500 3.14 -16.91 22.25
C GLY A 500 1.88 -16.24 21.68
N PHE A 501 1.92 -15.76 20.43
CA PHE A 501 0.73 -15.23 19.78
C PHE A 501 -0.14 -16.36 19.23
N ARG A 502 -1.44 -16.09 19.16
CA ARG A 502 -2.38 -16.92 18.42
C ARG A 502 -2.35 -16.49 16.96
N THR A 503 -2.40 -17.43 16.05
CA THR A 503 -2.23 -17.17 14.62
C THR A 503 -3.38 -17.68 13.77
N MET A 504 -3.57 -17.03 12.63
CA MET A 504 -4.43 -17.49 11.55
C MET A 504 -3.69 -17.29 10.22
N GLY A 505 -4.03 -18.07 9.20
CA GLY A 505 -3.48 -17.91 7.85
C GLY A 505 -4.50 -17.31 6.88
N ALA A 506 -4.13 -16.24 6.19
CA ALA A 506 -4.85 -15.70 5.04
C ALA A 506 -4.20 -16.25 3.77
N CYS A 507 -4.87 -17.21 3.14
CA CYS A 507 -4.18 -18.29 2.43
C CYS A 507 -4.45 -18.37 0.91
N TYR A 508 -5.42 -17.62 0.41
CA TYR A 508 -5.68 -17.47 -1.02
C TYR A 508 -5.20 -16.08 -1.46
N TYR A 509 -4.72 -15.97 -2.70
CA TYR A 509 -4.25 -14.72 -3.29
C TYR A 509 -4.54 -14.77 -4.78
N ASP A 510 -5.84 -14.81 -5.13
CA ASP A 510 -6.36 -14.72 -6.50
C ASP A 510 -5.75 -15.72 -7.50
N ALA A 511 -5.25 -16.86 -7.00
CA ALA A 511 -4.65 -17.93 -7.80
C ALA A 511 -5.70 -18.68 -8.64
N ASP A 512 -5.26 -19.53 -9.56
CA ASP A 512 -6.17 -20.35 -10.37
C ASP A 512 -6.54 -21.69 -9.71
N ASP A 513 -5.91 -22.01 -8.58
CA ASP A 513 -6.17 -23.21 -7.79
C ASP A 513 -5.98 -22.99 -6.27
N LEU A 514 -6.19 -24.07 -5.49
CA LEU A 514 -6.11 -24.09 -4.03
C LEU A 514 -4.84 -24.77 -3.48
N SER A 515 -3.82 -24.98 -4.32
CA SER A 515 -2.57 -25.67 -3.90
C SER A 515 -1.91 -24.99 -2.71
N SER A 516 -1.66 -23.69 -2.82
CA SER A 516 -1.11 -22.86 -1.74
C SER A 516 -1.98 -22.88 -0.48
N SER A 517 -3.31 -22.86 -0.63
CA SER A 517 -4.25 -22.91 0.50
C SER A 517 -4.18 -24.25 1.25
N ARG A 518 -3.89 -25.35 0.56
CA ARG A 518 -3.66 -26.66 1.17
C ARG A 518 -2.37 -26.69 1.97
N GLU A 519 -1.29 -26.11 1.45
CA GLU A 519 -0.03 -25.97 2.19
C GLU A 519 -0.21 -25.13 3.47
N TRP A 520 -0.99 -24.05 3.39
CA TRP A 520 -1.36 -23.25 4.56
C TRP A 520 -2.12 -24.08 5.61
N LEU A 521 -3.09 -24.89 5.19
CA LEU A 521 -3.88 -25.74 6.08
C LEU A 521 -3.00 -26.75 6.83
N ASP A 522 -2.07 -27.40 6.13
CA ASP A 522 -1.13 -28.35 6.71
C ASP A 522 -0.22 -27.68 7.75
N LEU A 523 0.35 -26.51 7.40
CA LEU A 523 1.19 -25.72 8.30
C LEU A 523 0.44 -25.24 9.54
N LEU A 524 -0.78 -24.74 9.37
CA LEU A 524 -1.60 -24.25 10.49
C LEU A 524 -1.97 -25.39 11.45
N THR A 525 -2.30 -26.57 10.93
CA THR A 525 -2.62 -27.72 11.76
C THR A 525 -1.41 -28.22 12.56
N ALA A 526 -0.20 -28.04 12.03
CA ALA A 526 1.05 -28.35 12.73
C ALA A 526 1.53 -27.24 13.68
N THR A 527 0.99 -26.02 13.58
CA THR A 527 1.47 -24.85 14.33
C THR A 527 0.77 -24.72 15.68
N PRO A 528 1.49 -24.76 16.82
CA PRO A 528 0.88 -24.55 18.13
C PRO A 528 0.18 -23.19 18.24
N GLY A 529 -1.06 -23.18 18.73
CA GLY A 529 -1.82 -21.95 18.92
C GLY A 529 -2.42 -21.34 17.66
N ALA A 530 -2.26 -21.97 16.49
CA ALA A 530 -3.00 -21.60 15.29
C ALA A 530 -4.49 -21.91 15.46
N GLN A 531 -5.35 -20.98 15.08
CA GLN A 531 -6.80 -21.06 15.36
C GLN A 531 -7.65 -21.11 14.09
N GLY A 532 -7.09 -20.79 12.93
CA GLY A 532 -7.86 -20.85 11.70
C GLY A 532 -7.20 -20.37 10.44
N ILE A 533 -8.01 -20.39 9.40
CA ILE A 533 -7.61 -20.18 8.01
C ILE A 533 -8.70 -19.38 7.28
N MET A 534 -8.29 -18.45 6.43
CA MET A 534 -9.18 -17.53 5.72
C MET A 534 -8.88 -17.53 4.22
N TYR A 535 -9.93 -17.68 3.41
CA TYR A 535 -9.88 -17.47 1.96
C TYR A 535 -9.84 -15.97 1.66
N THR A 536 -8.75 -15.48 1.09
CA THR A 536 -8.55 -14.05 0.86
C THR A 536 -8.48 -13.74 -0.62
N SER A 537 -9.42 -12.96 -1.15
CA SER A 537 -9.38 -12.50 -2.54
C SER A 537 -9.33 -10.98 -2.57
N TRP A 538 -8.51 -10.43 -3.45
CA TRP A 538 -8.39 -8.99 -3.72
C TRP A 538 -8.98 -8.62 -5.08
N GLU A 539 -9.15 -9.60 -5.97
CA GLU A 539 -9.73 -9.42 -7.31
C GLU A 539 -11.20 -9.87 -7.40
N ARG A 540 -11.82 -10.24 -6.28
CA ARG A 540 -13.18 -10.82 -6.20
C ARG A 540 -13.29 -12.19 -6.92
N LYS A 541 -12.20 -12.94 -7.00
CA LYS A 541 -12.18 -14.34 -7.47
C LYS A 541 -12.71 -15.27 -6.38
N TYR A 542 -14.03 -15.45 -6.33
CA TYR A 542 -14.71 -16.33 -5.35
C TYR A 542 -15.18 -17.67 -5.94
N ASP A 543 -14.84 -17.99 -7.18
CA ASP A 543 -15.30 -19.22 -7.84
C ASP A 543 -14.82 -20.50 -7.14
N LEU A 544 -13.69 -20.42 -6.43
CA LEU A 544 -13.12 -21.52 -5.64
C LEU A 544 -13.58 -21.53 -4.17
N LEU A 545 -14.46 -20.61 -3.75
CA LEU A 545 -14.87 -20.47 -2.35
C LEU A 545 -15.53 -21.75 -1.81
N ALA A 546 -16.39 -22.39 -2.62
CA ALA A 546 -17.04 -23.66 -2.28
C ALA A 546 -16.01 -24.78 -2.07
N ALA A 547 -15.15 -25.01 -3.06
CA ALA A 547 -14.10 -26.03 -3.00
C ALA A 547 -13.11 -25.80 -1.85
N TYR A 548 -12.82 -24.53 -1.54
CA TYR A 548 -12.03 -24.14 -0.38
C TYR A 548 -12.73 -24.52 0.92
N GLY A 549 -14.03 -24.21 1.06
CA GLY A 549 -14.83 -24.57 2.22
C GLY A 549 -14.82 -26.07 2.50
N ASP A 550 -15.06 -26.88 1.47
CA ASP A 550 -15.03 -28.34 1.58
C ASP A 550 -13.65 -28.83 2.03
N MET A 551 -12.59 -28.29 1.44
CA MET A 551 -11.20 -28.62 1.79
C MET A 551 -10.89 -28.36 3.26
N VAL A 552 -11.19 -27.16 3.78
CA VAL A 552 -10.84 -26.79 5.17
C VAL A 552 -11.79 -27.37 6.21
N SER A 553 -12.96 -27.86 5.77
CA SER A 553 -13.96 -28.50 6.62
C SER A 553 -13.91 -30.03 6.60
N GLY A 554 -13.13 -30.62 5.68
CA GLY A 554 -13.01 -32.08 5.52
C GLY A 554 -14.27 -32.73 4.95
N ARG A 555 -14.95 -32.07 4.01
CA ARG A 555 -16.19 -32.55 3.36
C ARG A 555 -15.93 -33.22 2.03
#